data_AF-A0A243A3A4-F1
#
_entry.id   AF-A0A243A3A4-F1
#
_cell.length_a   1.000
_cell.length_b   1.000
_cell.length_c   1.000
_cell.angle_alpha   90.00
_cell.angle_beta   90.00
_cell.angle_gamma   90.00
#
_symmetry.space_group_name_H-M   'P 1'
#
loop_
_entity.id
_entity.type
_entity.pdbx_description
1 polymer ?
#
loop_
_entity_poly.entity_id
_entity_poly.type
_entity_poly.pdbx_seq_one_letter_code
_entity_poly.pdbx_strand_id
1 'polypeptide(L)' 'MSFTFEMLEDKVEFFEAANLVSLEKKINEQIDNNKALMLEVHHISHQMIMDPESKRPYYSAVVHFKLKKLR' A
#
# COMPACT_ATOMS: atom_id res chain seq x y z
N MET A 1 -4.54 -22.97 -27.49
CA MET A 1 -4.28 -22.48 -26.11
C MET A 1 -4.88 -21.09 -26.02
N SER A 2 -5.91 -20.90 -25.20
CA SER A 2 -6.47 -19.58 -24.89
C SER A 2 -5.69 -19.01 -23.71
N PHE A 3 -4.87 -17.98 -23.96
CA PHE A 3 -4.28 -17.19 -22.88
C PHE A 3 -5.36 -16.28 -22.32
N THR A 4 -5.94 -16.65 -21.18
CA THR A 4 -6.78 -15.74 -20.41
C THR A 4 -5.85 -14.82 -19.63
N PHE A 5 -5.80 -13.55 -20.02
CA PHE A 5 -5.10 -12.53 -19.25
C PHE A 5 -6.04 -12.06 -18.14
N GLU A 6 -5.88 -12.62 -16.94
CA GLU A 6 -6.56 -12.12 -15.74
C GLU A 6 -5.80 -10.90 -15.24
N MET A 7 -6.37 -9.72 -15.47
CA MET A 7 -5.78 -8.47 -15.01
C MET A 7 -6.05 -8.29 -13.51
N LEU A 8 -5.02 -7.94 -12.75
CA LEU A 8 -5.17 -7.64 -11.33
C LEU A 8 -5.99 -6.35 -11.17
N GLU A 9 -7.19 -6.46 -10.62
CA GLU A 9 -8.09 -5.32 -10.46
C GLU A 9 -7.99 -4.65 -9.09
N ASP A 10 -7.77 -5.44 -8.05
CA ASP A 10 -7.68 -4.98 -6.66
C ASP A 10 -6.46 -5.58 -5.98
N LYS A 11 -5.75 -4.77 -5.20
CA LYS A 11 -4.63 -5.21 -4.39
C LYS A 11 -4.65 -4.46 -3.06
N VAL A 12 -4.58 -5.19 -1.95
CA VAL A 12 -4.48 -4.62 -0.60
C VAL A 12 -3.10 -4.96 -0.05
N GLU A 13 -2.39 -3.94 0.45
CA GLU A 13 -1.07 -4.09 1.05
C GLU A 13 -1.02 -3.41 2.41
N PHE A 14 -0.36 -4.07 3.36
CA PHE A 14 -0.13 -3.59 4.70
C PHE A 14 1.31 -3.11 4.82
N PHE A 15 1.48 -1.91 5.37
CA PHE A 15 2.77 -1.31 5.61
C PHE A 15 2.90 -0.98 7.08
N GLU A 16 4.12 -1.10 7.59
CA GLU A 16 4.46 -0.68 8.95
C GLU A 16 5.88 -0.10 9.00
N ALA A 17 6.08 0.84 9.92
CA ALA A 17 7.40 1.39 10.22
C ALA A 17 7.45 2.02 11.62
N ALA A 18 8.67 2.17 12.13
CA ALA A 18 8.93 2.84 13.41
C ALA A 18 8.78 4.37 13.36
N ASN A 19 8.65 4.96 12.16
CA ASN A 19 8.41 6.40 11.98
C ASN A 19 7.67 6.66 10.67
N LEU A 20 6.97 7.81 10.61
CA LEU A 20 6.16 8.20 9.46
C LEU A 20 6.97 8.34 8.16
N VAL A 21 8.18 8.89 8.22
CA VAL A 21 9.04 9.09 7.03
C VAL A 21 9.36 7.75 6.36
N SER A 22 9.65 6.73 7.17
CA SER A 22 9.94 5.38 6.67
C SER A 22 8.68 4.70 6.14
N LEU A 23 7.52 4.92 6.77
CA LEU A 23 6.24 4.39 6.29
C LEU A 23 5.87 5.00 4.93
N GLU A 24 5.96 6.33 4.82
CA GLU A 24 5.70 7.08 3.59
C GLU A 24 6.61 6.61 2.45
N LYS A 25 7.91 6.45 2.72
CA LYS A 25 8.86 5.96 1.72
C LYS A 25 8.45 4.58 1.18
N LYS A 26 8.12 3.63 2.06
CA LYS A 26 7.68 2.28 1.65
C LYS A 26 6.41 2.33 0.79
N ILE A 27 5.44 3.16 1.17
CA ILE A 27 4.19 3.31 0.42
C ILE A 27 4.47 3.91 -0.97
N ASN A 28 5.30 4.95 -1.05
CA ASN A 28 5.65 5.60 -2.32
C ASN A 28 6.42 4.65 -3.26
N GLU A 29 7.38 3.88 -2.75
CA GLU A 29 8.07 2.85 -3.53
C GLU A 29 7.08 1.83 -4.10
N GLN A 30 6.10 1.40 -3.31
CA GLN A 30 5.09 0.45 -3.78
C GLN A 30 4.10 1.07 -4.76
N ILE A 31 3.75 2.35 -4.63
CA ILE A 31 2.99 3.10 -5.62
C ILE A 31 3.73 3.07 -6.97
N ASP A 32 5.03 3.34 -6.97
CA ASP A 32 5.83 3.33 -8.20
C ASP A 32 5.92 1.95 -8.84
N ASN A 33 6.09 0.90 -8.05
CA ASN A 33 6.04 -0.48 -8.54
C ASN A 33 4.66 -0.83 -9.15
N ASN A 34 3.57 -0.40 -8.49
CA ASN A 34 2.20 -0.71 -8.90
C ASN A 34 1.77 0.05 -10.17
N LYS A 35 2.45 1.16 -10.53
CA LYS A 35 2.23 1.84 -11.83
C LYS A 35 2.51 0.90 -13.02
N ALA A 36 3.51 0.02 -12.91
CA ALA A 36 3.80 -0.97 -13.95
C ALA A 36 2.67 -2.00 -14.13
N LEU A 37 1.82 -2.17 -13.11
CA LEU A 37 0.63 -3.03 -13.12
C LEU A 37 -0.65 -2.27 -13.47
N MET A 38 -0.55 -1.01 -13.90
CA MET A 38 -1.70 -0.12 -14.16
C MET A 38 -2.61 0.08 -12.95
N LEU A 39 -2.08 -0.11 -11.74
CA LEU A 39 -2.81 0.14 -10.50
C LEU A 39 -2.58 1.58 -10.02
N GLU A 40 -3.61 2.16 -9.39
CA GLU A 40 -3.60 3.45 -8.71
C GLU A 40 -4.04 3.30 -7.25
N VAL A 41 -3.73 4.27 -6.40
CA VAL A 41 -4.21 4.28 -5.02
C VAL A 41 -5.71 4.59 -5.02
N HIS A 42 -6.51 3.66 -4.50
CA HIS A 42 -7.92 3.87 -4.24
C HIS A 42 -8.15 4.53 -2.88
N HIS A 43 -7.50 3.99 -1.84
CA HIS A 43 -7.72 4.40 -0.45
C HIS A 43 -6.51 4.04 0.41
N ILE A 44 -6.25 4.85 1.44
CA ILE A 44 -5.25 4.58 2.47
C ILE A 44 -5.87 4.80 3.84
N SER A 45 -5.77 3.80 4.72
CA SER A 45 -6.12 3.92 6.14
C SER A 45 -4.86 3.85 6.99
N HIS A 46 -4.72 4.74 7.97
CA HIS A 46 -3.56 4.78 8.87
C HIS A 46 -3.96 4.42 10.30
N GLN A 47 -3.08 3.72 11.00
CA GLN A 47 -3.18 3.48 12.43
C GLN A 47 -1.82 3.73 13.10
N MET A 48 -1.88 4.12 14.36
CA MET A 48 -0.71 4.24 15.21
C MET A 48 -1.00 3.53 16.51
N ILE A 49 -0.07 2.66 16.91
CA ILE A 49 -0.12 1.97 18.19
C ILE A 49 1.12 2.35 18.99
N MET A 50 0.94 2.54 20.30
CA MET A 50 2.06 2.69 21.21
C MET A 50 2.49 1.29 21.65
N ASP A 51 3.74 0.91 21.34
CA ASP A 51 4.27 -0.36 21.79
C ASP A 51 4.38 -0.34 23.33
N PRO A 52 3.77 -1.33 24.02
CA PRO A 52 3.64 -1.29 25.48
C PRO A 52 4.97 -1.48 26.22
N GLU A 53 5.98 -2.08 25.57
CA GLU A 53 7.27 -2.38 26.17
C GLU A 53 8.27 -1.23 25.94
N SER A 54 8.48 -0.86 24.69
CA SER A 54 9.41 0.18 24.26
C SER A 54 8.86 1.60 24.44
N LYS A 55 7.54 1.77 24.62
CA LYS A 55 6.82 3.05 24.65
C LYS A 55 7.07 3.91 23.40
N ARG A 56 7.41 3.27 22.28
CA ARG A 56 7.62 3.95 21.00
C ARG A 56 6.37 3.83 20.13
N PRO A 57 6.04 4.85 19.34
CA PRO A 57 4.95 4.76 18.37
C PRO A 57 5.36 3.82 17.23
N TYR A 58 4.47 2.91 16.86
CA TYR A 58 4.51 2.13 15.64
C TYR A 58 3.40 2.61 14.71
N TYR A 59 3.77 2.88 13.46
CA TYR A 59 2.87 3.38 12.45
C TYR A 59 2.57 2.27 11.46
N SER A 60 1.30 2.10 11.12
CA SER A 60 0.84 1.16 10.11
C SER A 60 -0.14 1.83 9.15
N ALA A 61 -0.20 1.29 7.93
CA ALA A 61 -1.16 1.70 6.93
C ALA A 61 -1.65 0.50 6.12
N VAL A 62 -2.93 0.54 5.75
CA VAL A 62 -3.53 -0.35 4.77
C VAL A 62 -3.77 0.46 3.51
N VAL A 63 -3.13 0.06 2.41
CA VAL A 63 -3.30 0.70 1.10
C VAL A 63 -4.10 -0.23 0.20
N HIS A 64 -5.23 0.27 -0.29
CA HIS A 64 -6.01 -0.35 -1.34
C HIS A 64 -5.60 0.27 -2.67
N PHE A 65 -4.96 -0.53 -3.52
CA PHE A 65 -4.70 -0.23 -4.91
C PHE A 65 -5.78 -0.84 -5.79
N LYS A 66 -6.14 -0.13 -6.86
CA LYS A 66 -7.13 -0.59 -7.84
C LYS A 66 -6.65 -0.33 -9.25
N LEU A 67 -7.19 -1.06 -10.22
CA LEU A 67 -6.96 -0.76 -11.63
C LEU A 67 -7.32 0.69 -11.94
N LYS A 68 -6.37 1.40 -12.55
CA LYS A 68 -6.54 2.78 -12.99
C LYS A 68 -7.65 2.86 -14.02
N LYS A 69 -8.69 3.63 -13.71
CA LYS A 69 -9.74 3.90 -14.70
C LYS A 69 -9.21 4.92 -15.73
N LEU A 70 -9.20 4.53 -17.00
CA LEU A 70 -9.05 5.49 -18.10
C LEU A 70 -10.28 6.40 -18.09
N ARG A 71 -10.07 7.68 -17.77
CA ARG A 71 -11.11 8.72 -17.89
C ARG A 71 -11.20 9.22 -19.32
#